data_AF-A0A0K2GI48-F1
#
_entry.id   AF-A0A0K2GI48-F1
#
_cell.length_a   1.000
_cell.length_b   1.000
_cell.length_c   1.000
_cell.angle_alpha   90.00
_cell.angle_beta   90.00
_cell.angle_gamma   90.00
#
_symmetry.space_group_name_H-M   'P 1'
#
loop_
_entity.id
_entity.type
_entity.pdbx_description
1 polymer ?
#
loop_
_entity_poly.entity_id
_entity_poly.type
_entity_poly.pdbx_seq_one_letter_code
_entity_poly.pdbx_strand_id
1 'polypeptide(L)'
;MNDVYAHNSVPRSDAVYAGVMAGLIAGLAMAMVSMMMAMLTGEGFWAPVKKISVTLLGRSAVQNVGFEFMPVMVGMMIHFVTAIAFGIIFALLGGRQSYGSAVASGIGYGLAVWLVMQFIVLPFVNPVMADMPPLQFAILHMIFGGTLGSYPAFLPSIGGADVRTMRPPRAS
;
A
#
# COMPACT_ATOMS: atom_id res chain seq x y z
N MET A 1 19.43 -9.21 -28.63
CA MET A 1 19.36 -9.40 -27.17
C MET A 1 18.68 -8.24 -26.42
N ASN A 2 18.29 -7.14 -27.09
CA ASN A 2 17.68 -5.97 -26.44
C ASN A 2 16.15 -5.99 -26.40
N ASP A 3 15.49 -6.85 -27.19
CA ASP A 3 14.02 -6.83 -27.34
C ASP A 3 13.26 -7.58 -26.24
N VAL A 4 13.95 -8.47 -25.50
CA VAL A 4 13.34 -9.25 -24.40
C VAL A 4 13.14 -8.38 -23.14
N TYR A 5 13.96 -7.34 -22.95
CA TYR A 5 13.87 -6.45 -21.80
C TYR A 5 12.76 -5.39 -21.96
N ALA A 6 12.49 -4.95 -23.19
CA ALA A 6 11.46 -3.94 -23.46
C ALA A 6 10.03 -4.43 -23.18
N HIS A 7 9.77 -5.74 -23.33
CA HIS A 7 8.43 -6.31 -23.20
C HIS A 7 7.92 -6.42 -21.74
N ASN A 8 8.81 -6.28 -20.75
CA ASN A 8 8.45 -6.48 -19.34
C ASN A 8 8.30 -5.18 -18.53
N SER A 9 8.68 -4.03 -19.09
CA SER A 9 8.59 -2.73 -18.41
C SER A 9 7.29 -2.00 -18.77
N VAL A 10 6.50 -1.65 -17.76
CA VAL A 10 5.30 -0.83 -17.90
C VAL A 10 5.73 0.62 -18.20
N PRO A 11 5.13 1.33 -19.18
CA PRO A 11 5.43 2.74 -19.43
C PRO A 11 5.32 3.56 -18.14
N ARG A 12 6.21 4.55 -17.92
CA ARG A 12 6.29 5.27 -16.63
C ARG A 12 4.96 5.92 -16.21
N SER A 13 4.19 6.46 -17.16
CA SER A 13 2.85 7.02 -16.90
C SER A 13 1.88 5.97 -16.36
N ASP A 14 1.91 4.77 -16.94
CA ASP A 14 1.02 3.67 -16.61
C ASP A 14 1.41 3.06 -15.26
N ALA A 15 2.72 3.02 -14.96
CA ALA A 15 3.24 2.62 -13.66
C ALA A 15 2.82 3.60 -12.55
N VAL A 16 2.86 4.91 -12.81
CA VAL A 16 2.38 5.92 -11.84
C VAL A 16 0.89 5.77 -11.58
N TYR A 17 0.07 5.65 -12.63
CA TYR A 17 -1.37 5.46 -12.46
C TYR A 17 -1.69 4.17 -11.70
N ALA A 18 -1.04 3.06 -12.07
CA ALA A 18 -1.18 1.78 -11.36
C ALA A 18 -0.78 1.90 -9.89
N GLY A 19 0.33 2.59 -9.60
CA GLY A 19 0.79 2.84 -8.23
C GLY A 19 -0.17 3.69 -7.41
N VAL A 20 -0.76 4.74 -8.00
CA VAL A 20 -1.81 5.55 -7.36
C VAL A 20 -3.00 4.68 -6.97
N MET A 21 -3.53 3.91 -7.91
CA MET A 21 -4.72 3.10 -7.68
C MET A 21 -4.47 1.96 -6.71
N ALA A 22 -3.33 1.25 -6.86
CA ALA A 22 -2.91 0.21 -5.93
C ALA A 22 -2.71 0.78 -4.52
N GLY A 23 -2.04 1.93 -4.40
CA GLY A 23 -1.78 2.61 -3.14
C GLY A 23 -3.07 3.05 -2.43
N LEU A 24 -4.03 3.60 -3.16
CA LEU A 24 -5.35 3.95 -2.61
C LEU A 24 -6.09 2.73 -2.06
N ILE A 25 -6.16 1.64 -2.83
CA ILE A 25 -6.87 0.42 -2.43
C ILE A 25 -6.19 -0.24 -1.23
N ALA A 26 -4.85 -0.35 -1.26
CA ALA A 26 -4.07 -0.91 -0.17
C ALA A 26 -4.15 -0.05 1.10
N GLY A 27 -4.08 1.28 0.94
CA GLY A 27 -4.24 2.24 2.04
C GLY A 27 -5.61 2.14 2.68
N LEU A 28 -6.67 2.00 1.88
CA LEU A 28 -8.04 1.81 2.37
C LEU A 28 -8.17 0.48 3.13
N ALA A 29 -7.66 -0.62 2.57
CA ALA A 29 -7.71 -1.93 3.23
C ALA A 29 -7.02 -1.90 4.61
N MET A 30 -5.81 -1.33 4.68
CA MET A 30 -5.08 -1.14 5.93
C MET A 30 -5.85 -0.25 6.92
N ALA A 31 -6.38 0.89 6.47
CA ALA A 31 -7.12 1.81 7.32
C ALA A 31 -8.35 1.11 7.93
N MET A 32 -9.14 0.43 7.11
CA MET A 32 -10.34 -0.28 7.58
C MET A 32 -9.99 -1.37 8.59
N VAL A 33 -8.97 -2.19 8.34
CA VAL A 33 -8.53 -3.21 9.31
C VAL A 33 -8.05 -2.57 10.61
N SER A 34 -7.26 -1.51 10.53
CA SER A 34 -6.78 -0.79 11.72
C SER A 34 -7.94 -0.21 12.54
N MET A 35 -8.93 0.38 11.87
CA MET A 35 -10.12 0.96 12.51
C MET A 35 -11.00 -0.11 13.15
N MET A 36 -11.11 -1.30 12.54
CA MET A 36 -11.76 -2.47 13.15
C MET A 36 -11.01 -2.96 14.38
N MET A 37 -9.69 -3.10 14.30
CA MET A 37 -8.87 -3.49 15.46
C MET A 37 -9.05 -2.49 16.60
N ALA A 38 -8.96 -1.19 16.32
CA ALA A 38 -9.15 -0.13 17.32
C ALA A 38 -10.55 -0.14 17.95
N MET A 39 -11.59 -0.47 17.18
CA MET A 39 -12.94 -0.66 17.72
C MET A 39 -13.00 -1.87 18.67
N LEU A 40 -12.39 -2.99 18.28
CA LEU A 40 -12.38 -4.23 19.07
C LEU A 40 -11.51 -4.14 20.33
N THR A 41 -10.47 -3.30 20.34
CA THR A 41 -9.60 -3.07 21.50
C THR A 41 -10.09 -1.92 22.41
N GLY A 42 -11.20 -1.27 22.06
CA GLY A 42 -11.79 -0.19 22.87
C GLY A 42 -11.17 1.20 22.68
N GLU A 43 -10.21 1.36 21.76
CA GLU A 43 -9.64 2.67 21.42
C GLU A 43 -10.63 3.56 20.64
N GLY A 44 -11.60 2.92 19.97
CA GLY A 44 -12.62 3.58 19.17
C GLY A 44 -12.29 3.55 17.67
N PHE A 45 -13.33 3.41 16.86
CA PHE A 45 -13.23 3.19 15.40
C PHE A 45 -12.37 4.25 14.68
N TRP A 46 -12.47 5.52 15.08
CA TRP A 46 -11.74 6.63 14.43
C TRP A 46 -10.32 6.83 14.98
N ALA A 47 -9.91 6.09 16.02
CA ALA A 47 -8.65 6.34 16.71
C ALA A 47 -7.42 6.30 15.80
N PRO A 48 -7.24 5.32 14.87
CA PRO A 48 -6.03 5.26 14.05
C PRO A 48 -5.84 6.49 13.17
N VAL A 49 -6.90 6.93 12.47
CA VAL A 49 -6.83 8.09 11.59
C VAL A 49 -6.62 9.38 12.39
N LYS A 50 -7.22 9.49 13.58
CA LYS A 50 -6.95 10.62 14.49
C LYS A 50 -5.50 10.63 14.98
N LYS A 51 -4.93 9.48 15.31
CA LYS A 51 -3.50 9.35 15.67
C LYS A 51 -2.59 9.82 14.53
N ILE A 52 -2.92 9.51 13.27
CA ILE A 52 -2.18 10.01 12.10
C ILE A 52 -2.24 11.55 12.03
N SER A 53 -3.39 12.15 12.32
CA SER A 53 -3.58 13.61 12.26
C SER A 53 -2.73 14.40 13.25
N VAL A 54 -2.24 13.76 14.33
CA VAL A 54 -1.32 14.36 15.33
C VAL A 54 -0.08 14.95 14.65
N THR A 55 0.34 14.39 13.52
CA THR A 55 1.46 14.89 12.69
C THR A 55 1.34 16.39 12.38
N LEU A 56 0.11 16.90 12.18
CA LEU A 56 -0.14 18.31 11.86
C LEU A 56 -0.93 19.04 12.95
N LEU A 57 -1.85 18.35 13.63
CA LEU A 57 -2.78 18.95 14.59
C LEU A 57 -2.29 18.88 16.04
N GLY A 58 -1.22 18.13 16.32
CA GLY A 58 -0.73 17.90 17.66
C GLY A 58 -1.60 16.94 18.48
N ARG A 59 -1.23 16.73 19.74
CA ARG A 59 -1.84 15.72 20.62
C ARG A 59 -3.29 16.00 21.01
N SER A 60 -3.77 17.24 20.84
CA SER A 60 -5.17 17.58 21.09
C SER A 60 -6.14 16.79 20.19
N ALA A 61 -5.69 16.39 18.99
CA ALA A 61 -6.50 15.67 18.00
C ALA A 61 -6.96 14.27 18.44
N VAL A 62 -6.41 13.74 19.54
CA VAL A 62 -6.75 12.41 20.08
C VAL A 62 -7.30 12.46 21.52
N GLN A 63 -7.63 13.65 22.04
CA GLN A 63 -8.13 13.80 23.42
C GLN A 63 -9.50 13.18 23.63
N ASN A 64 -10.38 13.28 22.64
CA ASN A 64 -11.73 12.74 22.71
C ASN A 64 -11.82 11.40 22.00
N VAL A 65 -12.62 10.48 22.52
CA VAL A 65 -13.00 9.24 21.81
C VAL A 65 -14.13 9.55 20.84
N GLY A 66 -14.13 8.90 19.68
CA GLY A 66 -15.18 9.05 18.66
C GLY A 66 -14.80 9.99 17.52
N PHE A 67 -15.79 10.29 16.68
CA PHE A 67 -15.61 11.07 15.46
C PHE A 67 -15.39 12.55 15.76
N GLU A 68 -14.32 13.10 15.22
CA GLU A 68 -14.09 14.55 15.16
C GLU A 68 -13.67 14.89 13.73
N PHE A 69 -14.45 15.76 13.07
CA PHE A 69 -14.32 16.00 11.63
C PHE A 69 -12.89 16.38 11.23
N MET A 70 -12.29 17.37 11.90
CA MET A 70 -10.95 17.87 11.57
C MET A 70 -9.85 16.81 11.75
N PRO A 71 -9.69 16.17 12.93
CA PRO A 71 -8.77 15.05 13.10
C PRO A 71 -8.95 13.91 12.09
N VAL A 72 -10.18 13.49 11.83
CA VAL A 72 -10.45 12.36 10.93
C VAL A 72 -10.08 12.72 9.49
N MET A 73 -10.49 13.89 9.00
CA MET A 73 -10.18 14.31 7.63
C MET A 73 -8.69 14.52 7.40
N VAL A 74 -8.00 15.23 8.30
CA VAL A 74 -6.55 15.46 8.19
C VAL A 74 -5.79 14.13 8.24
N GLY A 75 -6.17 13.24 9.16
CA GLY A 75 -5.59 11.91 9.27
C GLY A 75 -5.74 11.08 7.99
N MET A 76 -6.95 11.07 7.41
CA MET A 76 -7.23 10.37 6.17
C MET A 76 -6.45 10.94 4.99
N MET A 77 -6.33 12.27 4.88
CA MET A 77 -5.52 12.90 3.82
C MET A 77 -4.04 12.50 3.92
N ILE A 78 -3.44 12.59 5.12
CA ILE A 78 -2.05 12.18 5.34
C ILE A 78 -1.87 10.69 5.00
N HIS A 79 -2.80 9.85 5.45
CA HIS A 79 -2.76 8.40 5.21
C HIS A 79 -2.79 8.08 3.72
N PHE A 80 -3.76 8.61 2.98
CA PHE A 80 -3.88 8.31 1.55
C PHE A 80 -2.77 8.92 0.70
N VAL A 81 -2.30 10.14 1.01
CA VAL A 81 -1.14 10.72 0.32
C VAL A 81 0.09 9.84 0.53
N THR A 82 0.31 9.37 1.75
CA THR A 82 1.43 8.46 2.07
C THR A 82 1.28 7.11 1.37
N ALA A 83 0.07 6.54 1.36
CA ALA A 83 -0.23 5.27 0.71
C ALA A 83 -0.05 5.36 -0.82
N ILE A 84 -0.49 6.46 -1.44
CA ILE A 84 -0.25 6.76 -2.87
C ILE A 84 1.25 6.85 -3.15
N ALA A 85 2.00 7.62 -2.35
CA ALA A 85 3.43 7.78 -2.54
C ALA A 85 4.16 6.43 -2.51
N PHE A 86 3.86 5.58 -1.52
CA PHE A 86 4.43 4.24 -1.45
C PHE A 86 3.91 3.30 -2.55
N GLY A 87 2.66 3.44 -2.99
CA GLY A 87 2.14 2.67 -4.12
C GLY A 87 2.85 3.00 -5.43
N ILE A 88 3.12 4.29 -5.69
CA ILE A 88 3.91 4.75 -6.83
C ILE A 88 5.34 4.21 -6.75
N ILE A 89 6.00 4.31 -5.58
CA ILE A 89 7.36 3.76 -5.40
C ILE A 89 7.40 2.27 -5.71
N PHE A 90 6.46 1.49 -5.18
CA PHE A 90 6.36 0.06 -5.46
C PHE A 90 6.19 -0.22 -6.96
N ALA A 91 5.26 0.49 -7.62
CA ALA A 91 5.00 0.32 -9.04
C ALA A 91 6.21 0.66 -9.93
N LEU A 92 7.01 1.66 -9.53
CA LEU A 92 8.22 2.07 -10.25
C LEU A 92 9.39 1.11 -10.05
N LEU A 93 9.47 0.44 -8.90
CA LEU A 93 10.49 -0.59 -8.61
C LEU A 93 10.13 -1.95 -9.21
N GLY A 94 8.84 -2.19 -9.40
CA GLY A 94 8.30 -3.48 -9.83
C GLY A 94 8.27 -3.68 -11.35
N GLY A 95 7.93 -4.92 -11.71
CA GLY A 95 7.56 -5.33 -13.06
C GLY A 95 6.42 -6.35 -12.97
N ARG A 96 5.98 -6.88 -14.11
CA ARG A 96 4.93 -7.92 -14.08
C ARG A 96 5.47 -9.20 -13.44
N GLN A 97 4.76 -9.70 -12.44
CA GLN A 97 5.12 -10.88 -11.65
C GLN A 97 3.96 -11.87 -11.63
N SER A 98 4.23 -13.16 -11.35
CA SER A 98 3.15 -14.10 -11.04
C SER A 98 2.40 -13.62 -9.78
N TYR A 99 1.13 -13.99 -9.62
CA TYR A 99 0.31 -13.54 -8.48
C TYR A 99 0.99 -13.79 -7.12
N GLY A 100 1.49 -15.01 -6.90
CA GLY A 100 2.19 -15.35 -5.66
C GLY A 100 3.46 -14.51 -5.44
N SER A 101 4.24 -14.27 -6.49
CA SER A 101 5.43 -13.43 -6.41
C SER A 101 5.09 -11.96 -6.17
N ALA A 102 4.01 -11.45 -6.77
CA ALA A 102 3.56 -10.07 -6.61
C ALA A 102 3.05 -9.80 -5.19
N VAL A 103 2.27 -10.73 -4.63
CA VAL A 103 1.83 -10.65 -3.23
C VAL A 103 3.01 -10.76 -2.27
N ALA A 104 3.93 -11.70 -2.49
CA ALA A 104 5.11 -11.87 -1.64
C ALA A 104 6.04 -10.65 -1.68
N SER A 105 6.29 -10.08 -2.86
CA SER A 105 7.10 -8.86 -3.02
C SER A 105 6.40 -7.66 -2.37
N GLY A 106 5.08 -7.55 -2.52
CA GLY A 106 4.25 -6.57 -1.84
C GLY A 106 4.35 -6.65 -0.32
N ILE A 107 4.20 -7.84 0.27
CA ILE A 107 4.36 -8.07 1.72
C ILE A 107 5.76 -7.67 2.18
N GLY A 108 6.80 -8.12 1.48
CA GLY A 108 8.19 -7.75 1.79
C GLY A 108 8.41 -6.23 1.74
N TYR A 109 7.86 -5.57 0.73
CA TYR A 109 7.88 -4.11 0.61
C TYR A 109 7.13 -3.43 1.77
N GLY A 110 5.93 -3.88 2.11
CA GLY A 110 5.17 -3.37 3.25
C GLY A 110 5.95 -3.48 4.57
N LEU A 111 6.59 -4.63 4.81
CA LEU A 111 7.44 -4.82 5.99
C LEU A 111 8.67 -3.92 6.00
N ALA A 112 9.27 -3.62 4.85
CA ALA A 112 10.35 -2.64 4.75
C ALA A 112 9.85 -1.22 5.08
N VAL A 113 8.68 -0.83 4.57
CA VAL A 113 8.04 0.45 4.92
C VAL A 113 7.74 0.51 6.42
N TRP A 114 7.23 -0.57 7.01
CA TRP A 114 7.01 -0.67 8.45
C TRP A 114 8.29 -0.43 9.25
N LEU A 115 9.40 -1.11 8.93
CA LEU A 115 10.67 -0.93 9.63
C LEU A 115 11.13 0.52 9.61
N VAL A 116 11.07 1.15 8.43
CA VAL A 116 11.46 2.55 8.27
C VAL A 116 10.51 3.48 9.05
N MET A 117 9.20 3.29 8.93
CA MET A 117 8.23 4.15 9.58
C MET A 117 8.27 4.00 11.10
N GLN A 118 8.22 2.78 11.62
CA GLN A 118 8.17 2.47 13.05
C GLN A 118 9.41 2.95 13.80
N PHE A 119 10.60 2.74 13.24
CA PHE A 119 11.85 2.90 13.99
C PHE A 119 12.68 4.12 13.55
N ILE A 120 12.38 4.71 12.39
CA ILE A 120 13.15 5.84 11.85
C ILE A 120 12.28 7.09 11.73
N VAL A 121 11.13 7.02 11.07
CA VAL A 121 10.36 8.25 10.74
C VAL A 121 9.44 8.68 11.87
N LEU A 122 8.55 7.81 12.34
CA LEU A 122 7.52 8.15 13.30
C LEU A 122 8.05 8.62 14.67
N PRO A 123 9.17 8.10 15.22
CA PRO A 123 9.70 8.60 16.49
C PRO A 123 9.98 10.11 16.50
N PHE A 124 10.27 10.71 15.34
CA PHE A 124 10.50 12.16 15.22
C PHE A 124 9.29 12.92 14.69
N VAL A 125 8.49 12.31 13.81
CA VAL A 125 7.40 12.99 13.11
C VAL A 125 6.06 12.87 13.83
N ASN A 126 5.76 11.70 14.39
CA ASN A 126 4.52 11.43 15.10
C ASN A 126 4.74 10.34 16.18
N PRO A 127 5.21 10.75 17.37
CA PRO A 127 5.47 9.81 18.47
C PRO A 127 4.25 9.01 18.91
N VAL A 128 3.03 9.58 18.77
CA VAL A 128 1.78 8.88 19.13
C VAL A 128 1.54 7.67 18.22
N MET A 129 1.91 7.77 16.94
CA MET A 129 1.89 6.63 16.03
C MET A 129 3.07 5.66 16.29
N ALA A 130 4.24 6.17 16.67
CA ALA A 130 5.39 5.34 17.03
C ALA A 130 5.10 4.44 18.24
N ASP A 131 4.23 4.86 19.15
CA ASP A 131 3.82 4.07 20.33
C ASP A 131 2.85 2.91 19.99
N MET A 132 2.39 2.78 18.74
CA MET A 132 1.60 1.63 18.33
C MET A 132 2.41 0.33 18.53
N PRO A 133 1.81 -0.77 19.03
CA PRO A 133 2.52 -2.03 19.20
C PRO A 133 3.21 -2.46 17.88
N PRO A 134 4.54 -2.68 17.87
CA PRO A 134 5.28 -2.87 16.62
C PRO A 134 4.77 -4.03 15.78
N LEU A 135 4.37 -5.14 16.42
CA LEU A 135 3.81 -6.30 15.71
C LEU A 135 2.45 -5.99 15.07
N GLN A 136 1.58 -5.23 15.74
CA GLN A 136 0.32 -4.79 15.17
C GLN A 136 0.57 -3.92 13.94
N PHE A 137 1.51 -2.99 14.03
CA PHE A 137 1.85 -2.11 12.91
C PHE A 137 2.49 -2.89 11.74
N ALA A 138 3.28 -3.91 12.03
CA ALA A 138 3.83 -4.83 11.03
C ALA A 138 2.72 -5.58 10.29
N ILE A 139 1.73 -6.13 11.02
CA ILE A 139 0.58 -6.84 10.42
C ILE A 139 -0.20 -5.93 9.48
N LEU A 140 -0.47 -4.69 9.90
CA LEU A 140 -1.15 -3.70 9.06
C LEU A 140 -0.35 -3.44 7.76
N HIS A 141 0.98 -3.37 7.86
CA HIS A 141 1.85 -3.19 6.70
C HIS A 141 1.95 -4.42 5.80
N MET A 142 1.86 -5.63 6.36
CA MET A 142 1.74 -6.84 5.55
C MET A 142 0.43 -6.83 4.75
N ILE A 143 -0.67 -6.37 5.36
CA ILE A 143 -1.96 -6.21 4.66
C ILE A 143 -1.85 -5.18 3.55
N PHE A 144 -1.32 -3.99 3.84
CA PHE A 144 -1.05 -2.98 2.82
C PHE A 144 -0.20 -3.55 1.67
N GLY A 145 0.93 -4.16 1.99
CA GLY A 145 1.85 -4.73 1.01
C GLY A 145 1.21 -5.83 0.16
N GLY A 146 0.52 -6.78 0.79
CA GLY A 146 -0.17 -7.87 0.10
C GLY A 146 -1.29 -7.38 -0.81
N THR A 147 -2.10 -6.43 -0.34
CA THR A 147 -3.14 -5.79 -1.17
C THR A 147 -2.51 -5.01 -2.33
N LEU A 148 -1.45 -4.25 -2.08
CA LEU A 148 -0.72 -3.51 -3.10
C LEU A 148 -0.18 -4.43 -4.19
N GLY A 149 0.52 -5.50 -3.81
CA GLY A 149 1.09 -6.48 -4.74
C GLY A 149 0.05 -7.25 -5.55
N SER A 150 -1.14 -7.46 -4.99
CA SER A 150 -2.25 -8.14 -5.67
C SER A 150 -2.90 -7.33 -6.80
N TYR A 151 -2.57 -6.04 -6.95
CA TYR A 151 -3.22 -5.17 -7.92
C TYR A 151 -3.00 -5.65 -9.37
N PRO A 152 -4.05 -5.72 -10.22
CA PRO A 152 -3.97 -6.40 -11.52
C PRO A 152 -2.90 -5.88 -12.49
N ALA A 153 -2.51 -4.60 -12.39
CA ALA A 153 -1.48 -4.04 -13.26
C ALA A 153 -0.10 -4.71 -13.06
N PHE A 154 0.14 -5.35 -11.91
CA PHE A 154 1.39 -6.05 -11.60
C PHE A 154 1.37 -7.53 -12.00
N LEU A 155 0.26 -8.03 -12.52
CA LEU A 155 0.07 -9.44 -12.90
C LEU A 155 0.26 -9.64 -14.41
N PRO A 156 0.47 -10.87 -14.93
CA PRO A 156 0.55 -11.11 -16.37
C PRO A 156 -0.81 -10.85 -17.05
N SER A 157 -0.81 -10.37 -18.30
CA SER A 157 -2.06 -10.19 -19.05
C SER A 157 -2.64 -11.54 -19.43
N ILE A 158 -3.94 -11.74 -19.18
CA ILE A 158 -4.65 -13.02 -19.41
C ILE A 158 -4.59 -13.48 -20.89
N GLY A 159 -4.26 -12.59 -21.85
CA GLY A 159 -4.17 -12.91 -23.29
C GLY A 159 -2.80 -13.35 -23.84
N GLY A 160 -1.76 -13.48 -23.02
CA GLY A 160 -0.40 -13.80 -23.51
C GLY A 160 -0.12 -15.28 -23.78
N ALA A 161 -1.04 -16.18 -23.41
CA ALA A 161 -0.80 -17.62 -23.42
C ALA A 161 -1.14 -18.31 -24.77
N ASP A 162 -1.80 -17.65 -25.74
CA ASP A 162 -2.43 -18.40 -26.85
C ASP A 162 -2.47 -17.68 -28.22
N VAL A 163 -1.37 -17.03 -28.63
CA VAL A 163 -1.23 -16.53 -30.02
C VAL A 163 -0.04 -17.15 -30.75
N ARG A 164 0.99 -17.61 -30.04
CA ARG A 164 2.17 -18.22 -30.66
C ARG A 164 1.94 -19.67 -31.14
N THR A 165 0.89 -20.32 -30.66
CA THR A 165 0.45 -21.69 -30.98
C THR A 165 -0.45 -21.76 -32.22
N MET A 166 -1.09 -20.65 -32.62
CA MET A 166 -1.98 -20.57 -33.79
C MET A 166 -1.26 -20.13 -35.07
N ARG A 167 -0.05 -20.61 -35.33
CA ARG A 167 0.57 -20.44 -36.65
C ARG A 167 0.17 -21.63 -37.53
N PRO A 168 -0.61 -21.46 -38.61
CA PRO A 168 -0.93 -22.58 -39.49
C PRO A 168 0.36 -23.15 -40.10
N PRO A 169 0.43 -24.47 -40.34
CA PRO A 169 1.58 -25.08 -40.98
C PRO A 169 1.81 -24.43 -42.34
N ARG A 170 3.07 -24.05 -42.61
CA ARG A 170 3.45 -23.54 -43.93
C ARG A 170 3.25 -24.68 -44.93
N ALA A 171 2.35 -24.49 -45.89
CA ALA A 171 2.24 -25.36 -47.04
C ALA A 171 3.59 -25.34 -47.78
N SER A 172 4.21 -26.50 -47.91
CA SER A 172 5.39 -26.78 -48.73
C SER A 172 5.02 -26.93 -50.19
#